data_AF-R9GW21-F1
#
_entry.id   AF-R9GW21-F1
#
_cell.length_a   1.000
_cell.length_b   1.000
_cell.length_c   1.000
_cell.angle_alpha   90.00
_cell.angle_beta   90.00
_cell.angle_gamma   90.00
#
_symmetry.space_group_name_H-M   'P 1'
#
loop_
_entity.id
_entity.type
_entity.pdbx_description
1 polymer ?
#
loop_
_entity_poly.entity_id
_entity_poly.type
_entity_poly.pdbx_seq_one_letter_code
_entity_poly.pdbx_strand_id
1 'polypeptide(L)'
;MFDLPNSAIPDENKQVKNLPERNLLRSIQVGIGSAEDIADYYELPSSQRLKLEQIEPDEANRALFTIDGNFKTPLWYYILREAEIQNDGAKLGDLGGRIIAEQLLGGIFFQKDCFLNNEWTSKINGKNVVTFKEIINFITEL
;
A
#
# COMPACT_ATOMS: atom_id res chain seq x y z
N MET A 1 -2.32 -2.79 -22.23
CA MET A 1 -3.09 -1.78 -21.46
C MET A 1 -4.54 -2.26 -21.46
N PHE A 2 -5.12 -2.50 -20.28
CA PHE A 2 -6.52 -2.94 -20.20
C PHE A 2 -7.43 -1.72 -20.28
N ASP A 3 -8.27 -1.65 -21.32
CA ASP A 3 -9.33 -0.64 -21.41
C ASP A 3 -10.49 -1.07 -20.50
N LEU A 4 -10.55 -0.46 -19.32
CA LEU A 4 -11.62 -0.74 -18.37
C LEU A 4 -12.95 -0.12 -18.86
N PRO A 5 -14.07 -0.85 -18.78
CA PRO A 5 -15.37 -0.33 -19.17
C PRO A 5 -15.79 0.83 -18.24
N ASN A 6 -16.54 1.79 -18.77
CA ASN A 6 -17.02 2.96 -18.01
C ASN A 6 -17.81 2.59 -16.74
N SER A 7 -18.40 1.40 -16.67
CA SER A 7 -19.09 0.88 -15.49
C SER A 7 -18.16 0.55 -14.32
N ALA A 8 -16.88 0.29 -14.58
CA ALA A 8 -15.86 0.05 -13.57
C ALA A 8 -15.18 1.34 -13.07
N ILE A 9 -15.62 2.52 -13.56
CA ILE A 9 -15.03 3.81 -13.25
C ILE A 9 -16.08 4.70 -12.56
N PRO A 10 -15.84 5.17 -11.31
CA PRO A 10 -16.73 6.10 -10.62
C PRO A 10 -16.98 7.37 -11.46
N ASP A 11 -18.21 7.90 -11.43
CA ASP A 11 -18.68 8.97 -12.34
C ASP A 11 -17.77 10.21 -12.38
N GLU A 12 -17.27 10.63 -11.21
CA GLU A 12 -16.34 11.75 -11.02
C GLU A 12 -14.95 11.56 -11.67
N ASN A 13 -14.58 10.33 -12.05
CA ASN A 13 -13.24 9.98 -12.53
C ASN A 13 -13.25 9.28 -13.90
N LYS A 14 -14.39 9.24 -14.59
CA LYS A 14 -14.56 8.57 -15.91
C LYS A 14 -13.61 9.07 -17.00
N GLN A 15 -13.07 10.27 -16.85
CA GLN A 15 -12.20 10.90 -17.85
C GLN A 15 -10.70 10.60 -17.63
N VAL A 16 -10.30 10.22 -16.42
CA VAL A 16 -8.90 9.88 -16.12
C VAL A 16 -8.70 8.38 -16.33
N LYS A 17 -8.12 7.97 -17.46
CA LYS A 17 -7.84 6.55 -17.75
C LYS A 17 -6.54 6.05 -17.10
N ASN A 18 -5.70 6.96 -16.62
CA ASN A 18 -4.40 6.64 -16.03
C ASN A 18 -4.55 6.25 -14.55
N LEU A 19 -4.21 5.00 -14.21
CA LEU A 19 -4.32 4.47 -12.84
C LEU A 19 -3.42 5.22 -11.84
N PRO A 20 -2.12 5.42 -12.10
CA PRO A 20 -1.28 6.29 -11.29
C PRO A 20 -1.91 7.64 -10.96
N GLU A 21 -2.43 8.34 -11.97
CA GLU A 21 -3.07 9.64 -11.78
C GLU A 21 -4.31 9.54 -10.88
N ARG A 22 -5.16 8.54 -11.09
CA ARG A 22 -6.32 8.27 -10.22
C ARG A 22 -5.92 7.97 -8.78
N ASN A 23 -4.83 7.24 -8.56
CA ASN A 23 -4.35 6.94 -7.21
C ASN A 23 -3.88 8.22 -6.49
N LEU A 24 -3.19 9.11 -7.20
CA LEU A 24 -2.79 10.41 -6.67
C LEU A 24 -4.00 11.31 -6.39
N LEU A 25 -4.97 11.37 -7.30
CA LEU A 25 -6.21 12.14 -7.09
C LEU A 25 -7.00 11.58 -5.90
N ARG A 26 -7.14 10.26 -5.80
CA ARG A 26 -7.83 9.61 -4.66
C ARG A 26 -7.15 9.93 -3.34
N SER A 27 -5.81 9.96 -3.33
CA SER A 27 -5.01 10.33 -2.15
C SER A 27 -5.40 11.73 -1.64
N ILE A 28 -5.55 12.69 -2.54
CA ILE A 28 -6.02 14.05 -2.21
C ILE A 28 -7.47 14.02 -1.70
N GLN A 29 -8.36 13.30 -2.39
CA GLN A 29 -9.79 13.22 -2.03
C GLN A 29 -10.05 12.70 -0.62
N VAL A 30 -9.21 11.78 -0.13
CA VAL A 30 -9.34 11.21 1.22
C VAL A 30 -8.47 11.93 2.26
N GLY A 31 -7.76 13.00 1.86
CA GLY A 31 -6.92 13.80 2.76
C GLY A 31 -5.72 13.03 3.31
N ILE A 32 -5.13 12.11 2.53
CA ILE A 32 -3.95 11.36 2.98
C ILE A 32 -2.73 12.30 3.06
N GLY A 33 -1.94 12.16 4.12
CA GLY A 33 -0.71 12.93 4.32
C GLY A 33 0.42 12.55 3.34
N SER A 34 1.49 13.35 3.31
CA SER A 34 2.70 12.98 2.56
C SER A 34 3.42 11.81 3.23
N ALA A 35 4.29 11.14 2.49
CA ALA A 35 5.10 10.05 3.04
C ALA A 35 5.97 10.50 4.21
N GLU A 36 6.55 11.70 4.12
CA GLU A 36 7.37 12.30 5.16
C GLU A 36 6.55 12.61 6.42
N ASP A 37 5.32 13.13 6.27
CA ASP A 37 4.41 13.35 7.41
C ASP A 37 4.07 12.03 8.13
N ILE A 38 3.78 10.99 7.36
CA ILE A 38 3.45 9.67 7.92
C ILE A 38 4.70 9.01 8.53
N ALA A 39 5.87 9.17 7.92
CA ALA A 39 7.14 8.70 8.46
C ALA A 39 7.50 9.43 9.77
N ASP A 40 7.23 10.73 9.87
CA ASP A 40 7.37 11.52 11.09
C ASP A 40 6.40 11.06 12.18
N TYR A 41 5.12 10.86 11.83
CA TYR A 41 4.13 10.30 12.75
C TYR A 41 4.57 8.95 13.32
N TYR A 42 5.20 8.12 12.50
CA TYR A 42 5.73 6.81 12.90
C TYR A 42 7.09 6.86 13.60
N GLU A 43 7.68 8.05 13.75
CA GLU A 43 9.03 8.26 14.26
C GLU A 43 10.07 7.39 13.51
N LEU A 44 9.87 7.22 12.21
CA LEU A 44 10.69 6.32 11.41
C LEU A 44 12.13 6.87 11.37
N PRO A 45 13.16 6.08 11.75
CA PRO A 45 14.55 6.50 11.69
C PRO A 45 14.95 6.97 10.29
N SER A 46 15.79 8.00 10.21
CA SER A 46 16.28 8.52 8.93
C SER A 46 17.01 7.47 8.08
N SER A 47 17.58 6.43 8.70
CA SER A 47 18.20 5.30 8.01
C SER A 47 17.22 4.38 7.27
N GLN A 48 15.94 4.44 7.62
CA GLN A 48 14.84 3.66 7.01
C GLN A 48 14.04 4.50 6.00
N ARG A 49 14.28 5.81 5.95
CA ARG A 49 13.63 6.72 5.00
C ARG A 49 14.41 6.79 3.70
N LEU A 50 13.71 6.96 2.59
CA LEU A 50 14.33 7.35 1.35
C LEU A 50 14.85 8.77 1.47
N LYS A 51 16.01 9.00 0.87
CA LYS A 51 16.54 10.35 0.66
C LYS A 51 15.91 10.97 -0.59
N LEU A 52 15.94 12.30 -0.67
CA LEU A 52 15.33 13.05 -1.78
C LEU A 52 15.86 12.63 -3.18
N GLU A 53 17.14 12.26 -3.28
CA GLU A 53 17.75 11.82 -4.54
C GLU A 53 17.36 10.38 -4.92
N GLN A 54 16.98 9.55 -3.95
CA GLN A 54 16.39 8.24 -4.20
C GLN A 54 14.94 8.36 -4.67
N ILE A 55 14.21 9.37 -4.18
CA ILE A 55 12.82 9.62 -4.58
C ILE A 55 12.79 10.17 -6.00
N GLU A 56 13.52 11.26 -6.25
CA GLU A 56 13.64 11.88 -7.58
C GLU A 56 15.12 12.19 -7.89
N PRO A 57 15.77 11.35 -8.73
CA PRO A 57 17.17 11.53 -9.10
C PRO A 57 17.43 12.83 -9.86
N ASP A 58 16.51 13.26 -10.72
CA ASP A 58 16.63 14.50 -11.48
C ASP A 58 16.31 15.72 -10.61
N GLU A 59 17.34 16.48 -10.28
CA GLU A 59 17.22 17.67 -9.44
C GLU A 59 16.21 18.69 -9.98
N ALA A 60 16.06 18.80 -11.31
CA ALA A 60 15.10 19.70 -11.92
C ALA A 60 13.64 19.33 -11.59
N ASN A 61 13.37 18.04 -11.34
CA ASN A 61 12.02 17.53 -11.06
C ASN A 61 11.69 17.47 -9.56
N ARG A 62 12.67 17.64 -8.65
CA ARG A 62 12.44 17.60 -7.19
C ARG A 62 11.45 18.68 -6.70
N ALA A 63 11.34 19.79 -7.44
CA ALA A 63 10.36 20.83 -7.17
C ALA A 63 8.90 20.32 -7.23
N LEU A 64 8.61 19.26 -7.99
CA LEU A 64 7.28 18.64 -8.08
C LEU A 64 6.83 18.01 -6.75
N PHE A 65 7.78 17.67 -5.88
CA PHE A 65 7.55 17.06 -4.58
C PHE A 65 7.79 18.04 -3.44
N THR A 66 8.01 19.34 -3.72
CA THR A 66 8.34 20.32 -2.67
C THR A 66 7.15 21.25 -2.44
N ILE A 67 6.67 21.31 -1.21
CA ILE A 67 5.57 22.19 -0.78
C ILE A 67 6.08 22.99 0.43
N ASP A 68 6.00 24.32 0.35
CA ASP A 68 6.48 25.25 1.39
C ASP A 68 7.92 24.97 1.84
N GLY A 69 8.80 24.63 0.89
CA GLY A 69 10.21 24.31 1.13
C GLY A 69 10.48 22.95 1.77
N ASN A 70 9.45 22.13 1.99
CA ASN A 70 9.56 20.78 2.52
C ASN A 70 9.28 19.76 1.44
N PHE A 71 10.06 18.67 1.44
CA PHE A 71 9.78 17.53 0.57
C PHE A 71 8.53 16.80 1.08
N LYS A 72 7.50 16.72 0.24
CA LYS A 72 6.16 16.19 0.49
C LYS A 72 5.79 15.26 -0.64
N THR A 73 6.27 14.03 -0.55
CA THR A 73 6.01 12.99 -1.54
C THR A 73 4.61 12.42 -1.35
N PRO A 74 3.77 12.32 -2.40
CA PRO A 74 2.52 11.58 -2.31
C PRO A 74 2.76 10.15 -1.82
N LEU A 75 2.07 9.73 -0.76
CA LEU A 75 2.35 8.47 -0.06
C LEU A 75 2.38 7.25 -0.99
N TRP A 76 1.41 7.15 -1.91
CA TRP A 76 1.36 6.05 -2.88
C TRP A 76 2.61 5.98 -3.77
N TYR A 77 3.08 7.13 -4.26
CA TYR A 77 4.30 7.19 -5.08
C TYR A 77 5.53 6.82 -4.26
N TYR A 78 5.65 7.36 -3.05
CA TYR A 78 6.77 7.05 -2.16
C TYR A 78 6.87 5.55 -1.88
N ILE A 79 5.75 4.89 -1.53
CA ILE A 79 5.76 3.45 -1.22
C ILE A 79 6.24 2.61 -2.42
N LEU A 80 5.91 3.01 -3.65
CA LEU A 80 6.42 2.33 -4.84
C LEU A 80 7.92 2.55 -5.03
N ARG A 81 8.41 3.78 -4.89
CA ARG A 81 9.84 4.09 -4.94
C ARG A 81 10.61 3.39 -3.81
N GLU A 82 10.00 3.30 -2.63
CA GLU A 82 10.57 2.63 -1.47
C GLU A 82 10.73 1.12 -1.72
N ALA A 83 9.71 0.48 -2.27
CA ALA A 83 9.76 -0.92 -2.67
C ALA A 83 10.85 -1.17 -3.73
N GLU A 84 10.94 -0.29 -4.74
CA GLU A 84 11.96 -0.36 -5.79
C GLU A 84 13.39 -0.23 -5.22
N ILE A 85 13.64 0.77 -4.38
CA ILE A 85 14.98 1.09 -3.88
C ILE A 85 15.46 0.12 -2.80
N GLN A 86 14.57 -0.28 -1.87
CA GLN A 86 14.97 -1.11 -0.73
C GLN A 86 14.93 -2.60 -1.04
N ASN A 87 14.09 -3.03 -1.99
CA ASN A 87 13.78 -4.44 -2.20
C ASN A 87 13.70 -4.84 -3.68
N ASP A 88 14.27 -4.05 -4.60
CA ASP A 88 14.24 -4.29 -6.05
C ASP A 88 12.80 -4.48 -6.59
N GLY A 89 11.81 -3.86 -5.93
CA GLY A 89 10.39 -3.97 -6.27
C GLY A 89 9.72 -5.31 -5.89
N ALA A 90 10.44 -6.23 -5.26
CA ALA A 90 9.91 -7.56 -4.92
C ALA A 90 8.94 -7.56 -3.72
N LYS A 91 9.08 -6.58 -2.82
CA LYS A 91 8.21 -6.38 -1.65
C LYS A 91 8.21 -4.91 -1.21
N LEU A 92 7.23 -4.56 -0.38
CA LEU A 92 7.16 -3.23 0.24
C LEU A 92 8.39 -2.97 1.12
N GLY A 93 8.79 -1.70 1.19
CA GLY A 93 9.85 -1.25 2.09
C GLY A 93 9.37 -0.95 3.50
N ASP A 94 10.19 -0.22 4.25
CA ASP A 94 9.99 0.02 5.68
C ASP A 94 8.65 0.70 6.00
N LEU A 95 8.34 1.84 5.37
CA LEU A 95 7.10 2.59 5.62
C LEU A 95 5.88 1.84 5.07
N GLY A 96 5.93 1.44 3.79
CA GLY A 96 4.82 0.74 3.16
C GLY A 96 4.51 -0.59 3.82
N GLY A 97 5.55 -1.33 4.19
CA GLY A 97 5.43 -2.59 4.91
C GLY A 97 4.84 -2.40 6.30
N ARG A 98 5.27 -1.37 7.05
CA ARG A 98 4.72 -1.04 8.36
C ARG A 98 3.23 -0.71 8.29
N ILE A 99 2.81 0.16 7.36
CA ILE A 99 1.39 0.54 7.19
C ILE A 99 0.53 -0.71 6.96
N ILE A 100 0.93 -1.60 6.05
CA ILE A 100 0.15 -2.81 5.75
C ILE A 100 0.19 -3.81 6.91
N ALA A 101 1.36 -3.98 7.56
CA ALA A 101 1.48 -4.85 8.71
C ALA A 101 0.57 -4.39 9.87
N GLU A 102 0.57 -3.10 10.20
CA GLU A 102 -0.29 -2.54 11.24
C GLU A 102 -1.77 -2.68 10.88
N GLN A 103 -2.16 -2.50 9.62
CA GLN A 103 -3.54 -2.70 9.19
C GLN A 103 -4.00 -4.15 9.36
N LEU A 104 -3.14 -5.12 9.02
CA LEU A 104 -3.41 -6.55 9.21
C LEU A 104 -3.45 -6.91 10.69
N LEU A 105 -2.47 -6.47 11.48
CA LEU A 105 -2.40 -6.71 12.91
C LEU A 105 -3.59 -6.07 13.64
N GLY A 106 -3.98 -4.86 13.27
CA GLY A 106 -5.18 -4.22 13.81
C GLY A 106 -6.44 -5.01 13.48
N GLY A 107 -6.56 -5.49 12.24
CA GLY A 107 -7.63 -6.40 11.84
C GLY A 107 -7.63 -7.72 12.59
N ILE A 108 -6.48 -8.22 13.04
CA ILE A 108 -6.37 -9.42 13.86
C ILE A 108 -6.75 -9.06 15.31
N PHE A 109 -5.96 -8.22 15.98
CA PHE A 109 -6.08 -8.00 17.43
C PHE A 109 -7.40 -7.36 17.88
N PHE A 110 -8.05 -6.54 17.04
CA PHE A 110 -9.28 -5.84 17.42
C PHE A 110 -10.56 -6.56 16.98
N GLN A 111 -10.46 -7.75 16.39
CA GLN A 111 -11.63 -8.59 16.11
C GLN A 111 -12.02 -9.42 17.32
N LYS A 112 -13.31 -9.42 17.67
CA LYS A 112 -13.86 -10.15 18.82
C LYS A 112 -13.65 -11.66 18.71
N ASP A 113 -13.77 -12.20 17.49
CA ASP A 113 -13.60 -13.61 17.18
C ASP A 113 -12.20 -13.91 16.62
N CYS A 114 -11.19 -13.12 17.05
CA CYS A 114 -9.84 -13.30 16.56
C CYS A 114 -9.26 -14.65 16.98
N PHE A 115 -8.84 -15.41 15.98
CA PHE A 115 -8.28 -16.74 16.09
C PHE A 115 -6.76 -16.71 16.27
N LEU A 116 -6.26 -16.11 17.36
CA LEU A 116 -4.84 -16.16 17.72
C LEU A 116 -4.46 -17.44 18.48
N ASN A 117 -5.42 -18.34 18.63
CA ASN A 117 -5.34 -19.55 19.42
C ASN A 117 -5.07 -20.72 18.46
N ASN A 118 -4.20 -21.66 18.83
CA ASN A 118 -3.91 -22.89 18.07
C ASN A 118 -5.14 -23.80 17.84
N GLU A 119 -6.32 -23.42 18.34
CA GLU A 119 -7.56 -24.16 18.21
C GLU A 119 -8.34 -23.81 16.94
N TRP A 120 -7.95 -22.76 16.21
CA TRP A 120 -8.63 -22.44 14.95
C TRP A 120 -8.36 -23.51 13.90
N THR A 121 -9.44 -23.96 13.27
CA THR A 121 -9.41 -24.86 12.12
C THR A 121 -10.19 -24.24 10.97
N SER A 122 -9.61 -24.32 9.78
CA SER A 122 -10.24 -23.85 8.55
C SER A 122 -11.44 -24.71 8.19
N LYS A 123 -12.50 -24.09 7.67
CA LYS A 123 -13.63 -24.81 7.06
C LYS A 123 -13.27 -25.55 5.77
N ILE A 124 -12.11 -25.24 5.17
CA ILE A 124 -11.64 -25.85 3.93
C ILE A 124 -11.20 -27.30 4.15
N ASN A 125 -10.44 -27.56 5.22
CA ASN A 125 -9.82 -28.87 5.46
C ASN A 125 -9.83 -29.33 6.93
N GLY A 126 -10.45 -28.56 7.83
CA GLY A 126 -10.49 -28.85 9.27
C GLY A 126 -9.14 -28.71 9.97
N LYS A 127 -8.14 -28.07 9.34
CA LYS A 127 -6.79 -27.86 9.89
C LYS A 127 -6.48 -26.38 10.08
N ASN A 128 -5.50 -26.08 10.91
CA ASN A 128 -4.97 -24.73 11.13
C ASN A 128 -4.01 -24.25 10.02
N VAL A 129 -3.73 -25.09 9.02
CA VAL A 129 -2.93 -24.77 7.84
C VAL A 129 -3.73 -25.13 6.60
N VAL A 130 -3.81 -24.19 5.66
CA VAL A 130 -4.46 -24.36 4.36
C VAL A 130 -3.46 -24.04 3.26
N THR A 131 -3.32 -24.95 2.30
CA THR A 131 -2.50 -24.76 1.12
C THR A 131 -3.27 -24.04 0.02
N PHE A 132 -2.56 -23.36 -0.88
CA PHE A 132 -3.20 -22.69 -2.02
C PHE A 132 -4.01 -23.65 -2.91
N LYS A 133 -3.56 -24.90 -3.05
CA LYS A 133 -4.28 -25.95 -3.79
C LYS A 133 -5.64 -26.27 -3.15
N GLU A 134 -5.68 -26.37 -1.82
CA GLU A 134 -6.94 -26.61 -1.09
C GLU A 134 -7.91 -25.44 -1.23
N ILE A 135 -7.40 -24.19 -1.27
CA ILE A 135 -8.23 -23.00 -1.52
C ILE A 135 -8.84 -23.07 -2.93
N ILE A 136 -8.04 -23.39 -3.95
CA ILE A 136 -8.54 -23.51 -5.33
C ILE A 136 -9.65 -24.57 -5.39
N ASN A 137 -9.38 -25.77 -4.87
CA ASN A 137 -10.37 -26.85 -4.89
C ASN A 137 -11.67 -26.45 -4.19
N PHE A 138 -11.57 -25.82 -3.01
CA PHE A 138 -12.73 -25.35 -2.25
C PHE A 138 -13.59 -24.35 -3.04
N ILE A 139 -12.98 -23.40 -3.76
CA ILE A 139 -13.72 -22.42 -4.56
C ILE A 139 -14.33 -23.05 -5.81
N THR A 140 -13.64 -24.00 -6.43
CA THR A 140 -14.13 -24.66 -7.66
C THR A 140 -15.19 -25.73 -7.43
N GLU A 141 -15.32 -26.22 -6.18
CA GLU A 141 -16.32 -27.20 -5.77
C GLU A 141 -17.58 -26.57 -5.13
N LEU A 142 -17.59 -25.25 -4.94
CA LEU A 142 -18.77 -24.45 -4.52
C LEU A 142 -19.65 -24.08 -5.73
#